data_AF-A0A349MN26-F1
#
_entry.id   AF-A0A349MN26-F1
#
_cell.length_a   1.000
_cell.length_b   1.000
_cell.length_c   1.000
_cell.angle_alpha   90.00
_cell.angle_beta   90.00
_cell.angle_gamma   90.00
#
_symmetry.space_group_name_H-M   'P 1'
#
loop_
_entity.id
_entity.type
_entity.pdbx_description
1 polymer ?
#
loop_
_entity_poly.entity_id
_entity_poly.type
_entity_poly.pdbx_seq_one_letter_code
_entity_poly.pdbx_strand_id
1 'polypeptide(L)'
;MRQRFLLIHSYKTDLKTDALADRIADSLATMLPDAKARVARARNAQRVGSLITTGQAMLAVMSVKDAINLYRGTSQFKGLNTGMIRTLLQNKEFVLVASAEFPIEHAWLVTSALMHDGNAVLDIPDNSADAPIPMHSGARAYANGETFESVKKNGEM
;
A
#
# COMPACT_ATOMS: atom_id res chain seq x y z
N MET A 1 -14.01 6.19 -22.64
CA MET A 1 -13.97 5.54 -21.32
C MET A 1 -12.65 5.90 -20.65
N ARG A 2 -12.66 6.56 -19.48
CA ARG A 2 -11.41 6.97 -18.80
C ARG A 2 -10.80 5.72 -18.15
N GLN A 3 -9.69 5.23 -18.67
CA GLN A 3 -9.01 4.07 -18.08
C GLN A 3 -8.52 4.45 -16.67
N ARG A 4 -9.04 3.75 -15.64
CA ARG A 4 -8.57 3.88 -14.26
C ARG A 4 -7.36 2.95 -14.12
N PHE A 5 -6.22 3.52 -13.73
CA PHE A 5 -4.99 2.78 -13.42
C PHE A 5 -4.87 2.66 -11.91
N LEU A 6 -4.39 1.51 -11.43
CA LEU A 6 -3.94 1.39 -10.04
C LEU A 6 -2.58 2.08 -9.90
N LEU A 7 -2.56 3.27 -9.31
CA LEU A 7 -1.32 4.04 -9.14
C LEU A 7 -0.61 3.68 -7.83
N ILE A 8 0.64 3.24 -7.93
CA ILE A 8 1.53 2.98 -6.81
C ILE A 8 2.53 4.13 -6.73
N HIS A 9 2.49 4.90 -5.65
CA HIS A 9 3.34 6.06 -5.50
C HIS A 9 4.71 5.70 -4.93
N SER A 10 5.77 6.22 -5.54
CA SER A 10 7.16 6.19 -5.04
C SER A 10 7.68 7.62 -4.92
N TYR A 11 8.92 7.81 -4.47
CA TYR A 11 9.55 9.13 -4.45
C TYR A 11 11.01 9.14 -4.87
N LYS A 12 11.37 10.15 -5.67
CA LYS A 12 12.69 10.28 -6.31
C LYS A 12 13.85 10.49 -5.34
N THR A 13 13.60 10.99 -4.13
CA THR A 13 14.64 11.15 -3.11
C THR A 13 15.11 9.83 -2.50
N ASP A 14 14.39 8.72 -2.75
CA ASP A 14 14.84 7.37 -2.41
C ASP A 14 14.58 6.43 -3.60
N LEU A 15 15.59 6.27 -4.45
CA LEU A 15 15.50 5.46 -5.67
C LEU A 15 15.16 3.99 -5.41
N LYS A 16 15.41 3.48 -4.20
CA LYS A 16 15.03 2.10 -3.86
C LYS A 16 13.51 1.94 -3.75
N THR A 17 12.79 2.97 -3.28
CA THR A 17 11.32 2.96 -3.28
C THR A 17 10.76 2.90 -4.68
N ASP A 18 11.43 3.55 -5.63
CA ASP A 18 11.03 3.53 -7.04
C ASP A 18 11.23 2.17 -7.68
N ALA A 19 12.42 1.58 -7.50
CA ALA A 19 12.72 0.25 -7.99
C ALA A 19 11.78 -0.82 -7.42
N LEU A 20 11.41 -0.70 -6.13
CA LEU A 20 10.44 -1.60 -5.51
C LEU A 20 9.02 -1.37 -6.06
N ALA A 21 8.61 -0.12 -6.27
CA ALA A 21 7.31 0.17 -6.87
C ALA A 21 7.19 -0.38 -8.30
N ASP A 22 8.25 -0.32 -9.11
CA ASP A 22 8.28 -0.91 -10.45
C ASP A 22 8.11 -2.43 -10.37
N ARG A 23 8.83 -3.12 -9.47
CA ARG A 23 8.68 -4.57 -9.28
C ARG A 23 7.27 -4.97 -8.85
N ILE A 24 6.65 -4.20 -7.95
CA ILE A 24 5.26 -4.44 -7.53
C ILE A 24 4.31 -4.24 -8.71
N ALA A 25 4.51 -3.19 -9.52
CA ALA A 25 3.68 -2.95 -10.70
C ALA A 25 3.81 -4.09 -11.74
N ASP A 26 5.02 -4.61 -11.96
CA ASP A 26 5.28 -5.74 -12.87
C ASP A 26 4.62 -7.04 -12.39
N SER A 27 4.74 -7.33 -11.09
CA SER A 27 4.06 -8.47 -10.45
C SER A 27 2.54 -8.37 -10.60
N LEU A 28 1.97 -7.20 -10.31
CA LEU A 28 0.53 -6.94 -10.49
C LEU A 28 0.10 -6.94 -11.95
N ALA A 29 0.95 -6.55 -12.90
CA ALA A 29 0.63 -6.66 -14.32
C ALA A 29 0.48 -8.11 -14.77
N THR A 30 1.22 -9.03 -14.13
CA THR A 30 1.14 -10.47 -14.38
C THR A 30 -0.07 -11.10 -13.67
N MET A 31 -0.24 -10.79 -12.39
CA MET A 31 -1.25 -11.44 -11.54
C MET A 31 -2.64 -10.80 -11.62
N LEU A 32 -2.72 -9.48 -11.86
CA LEU A 32 -3.94 -8.67 -11.93
C LEU A 32 -3.87 -7.70 -13.13
N PRO A 33 -3.84 -8.20 -14.38
CA PRO A 33 -3.65 -7.37 -15.57
C PRO A 33 -4.72 -6.26 -15.71
N ASP A 34 -5.95 -6.53 -15.27
CA ASP A 34 -7.06 -5.57 -15.30
C ASP A 34 -6.87 -4.38 -14.37
N ALA A 35 -6.06 -4.52 -13.31
CA ALA A 35 -5.72 -3.41 -12.42
C ALA A 35 -4.87 -2.33 -13.13
N LYS A 36 -4.19 -2.70 -14.23
CA LYS A 36 -3.32 -1.82 -15.01
C LYS A 36 -2.41 -1.00 -14.10
N ALA A 37 -1.70 -1.70 -13.21
CA ALA A 37 -0.85 -1.08 -12.20
C ALA A 37 0.25 -0.24 -12.86
N ARG A 38 0.49 0.96 -12.30
CA ARG A 38 1.53 1.88 -12.79
C ARG A 38 2.19 2.62 -11.63
N VAL A 39 3.47 2.91 -11.80
CA VAL A 39 4.23 3.71 -10.83
C VAL A 39 4.03 5.21 -11.08
N ALA A 40 3.72 5.94 -10.01
CA ALA A 40 3.64 7.40 -10.00
C ALA A 40 4.76 7.96 -9.10
N ARG A 41 5.67 8.75 -9.68
CA ARG A 41 6.89 9.20 -9.01
C ARG A 41 6.73 10.61 -8.46
N ALA A 42 6.59 10.73 -7.14
CA ALA A 42 6.59 12.03 -6.47
C ALA A 42 8.01 12.59 -6.30
N ARG A 43 8.12 13.90 -6.06
CA ARG A 43 9.41 14.56 -5.82
C ARG A 43 10.11 14.03 -4.57
N ASN A 44 9.37 13.85 -3.47
CA ASN A 44 9.90 13.44 -2.17
C ASN A 44 8.83 12.73 -1.33
N ALA A 45 9.23 12.15 -0.21
CA ALA A 45 8.33 11.44 0.70
C ALA A 45 7.22 12.36 1.26
N GLN A 46 7.51 13.61 1.59
CA GLN A 46 6.49 14.58 2.04
C GLN A 46 5.35 14.74 1.03
N ARG A 47 5.67 14.81 -0.28
CA ARG A 47 4.64 14.91 -1.33
C ARG A 47 3.81 13.63 -1.41
N VAL A 48 4.41 12.45 -1.27
CA VAL A 48 3.66 11.18 -1.19
C VAL A 48 2.72 11.19 0.02
N GLY A 49 3.21 11.60 1.18
CA GLY A 49 2.39 11.77 2.38
C GLY A 49 1.20 12.69 2.13
N SER A 50 1.45 13.89 1.59
CA SER A 50 0.37 14.82 1.22
C SER A 50 -0.65 14.20 0.26
N LEU A 51 -0.21 13.47 -0.77
CA LEU A 51 -1.10 12.84 -1.74
C LEU A 51 -2.01 11.79 -1.09
N ILE A 52 -1.45 10.91 -0.27
CA ILE A 52 -2.23 9.83 0.34
C ILE A 52 -3.17 10.34 1.43
N THR A 53 -2.73 11.31 2.26
CA THR A 53 -3.57 11.88 3.33
C THR A 53 -4.68 12.80 2.81
N THR A 54 -4.61 13.22 1.55
CA THR A 54 -5.66 14.04 0.89
C THR A 54 -6.52 13.25 -0.10
N GLY A 55 -6.39 11.91 -0.12
CA GLY A 55 -7.16 11.04 -1.01
C GLY A 55 -6.76 11.12 -2.49
N GLN A 56 -5.68 11.83 -2.83
CA GLN A 56 -5.16 11.93 -4.20
C GLN A 56 -4.34 10.69 -4.61
N ALA A 57 -3.87 9.90 -3.64
CA ALA A 57 -3.21 8.62 -3.84
C ALA A 57 -3.84 7.55 -2.94
N MET A 58 -3.87 6.32 -3.43
CA MET A 58 -4.41 5.17 -2.68
C MET A 58 -3.34 4.17 -2.24
N LEU A 59 -2.24 4.06 -2.98
CA LEU A 59 -1.12 3.16 -2.66
C LEU A 59 0.20 3.91 -2.75
N ALA A 60 1.13 3.57 -1.86
CA ALA A 60 2.50 4.06 -1.91
C ALA A 60 3.50 3.05 -1.35
N VAL A 61 4.70 3.03 -1.93
CA VAL A 61 5.88 2.39 -1.36
C VAL A 61 6.67 3.45 -0.61
N MET A 62 6.97 3.19 0.66
CA MET A 62 7.75 4.08 1.51
C MET A 62 8.81 3.31 2.28
N SER A 63 9.89 3.98 2.69
CA SER A 63 10.75 3.43 3.72
C SER A 63 9.94 3.20 5.00
N VAL A 64 10.24 2.15 5.77
CA VAL A 64 9.56 1.88 7.05
C VAL A 64 9.62 3.09 7.98
N LYS A 65 10.77 3.78 8.01
CA LYS A 65 10.97 5.00 8.79
C LYS A 65 10.03 6.12 8.37
N ASP A 66 9.91 6.40 7.06
CA ASP A 66 9.06 7.47 6.57
C ASP A 66 7.58 7.16 6.75
N ALA A 67 7.17 5.90 6.55
CA ALA A 67 5.80 5.47 6.81
C ALA A 67 5.41 5.65 8.28
N ILE A 68 6.29 5.28 9.23
CA ILE A 68 6.05 5.47 10.67
C ILE A 68 5.95 6.96 11.01
N ASN A 69 6.84 7.79 10.46
CA ASN A 69 6.79 9.24 10.69
C ASN A 69 5.52 9.87 10.09
N LEU A 70 5.07 9.38 8.93
CA LEU A 70 3.82 9.81 8.32
C LEU A 70 2.61 9.39 9.17
N TYR A 71 2.57 8.15 9.64
CA TYR A 71 1.47 7.68 10.50
C TYR A 71 1.38 8.48 11.81
N ARG A 72 2.54 8.82 12.40
CA ARG A 72 2.63 9.58 13.66
C ARG A 72 2.56 11.10 13.50
N GLY A 73 2.58 11.63 12.27
CA GLY A 73 2.60 13.08 12.03
C GLY A 73 3.85 13.79 12.51
N THR A 74 5.01 13.14 12.41
CA THR A 74 6.30 13.68 12.87
C THR A 74 7.20 14.07 11.70
N SER A 75 8.34 14.70 12.02
CA SER A 75 9.34 15.14 11.02
C SER A 75 8.71 16.02 9.93
N GLN A 76 8.97 15.74 8.65
CA GLN A 76 8.43 16.46 7.49
C GLN A 76 6.92 16.30 7.29
N PHE A 77 6.25 15.42 8.05
CA PHE A 77 4.82 15.13 7.91
C PHE A 77 3.95 15.86 8.94
N LYS A 78 4.52 16.74 9.76
CA LYS A 78 3.77 17.58 10.70
C LYS A 78 2.68 18.36 9.97
N GLY A 79 1.46 18.34 10.51
CA GLY A 79 0.30 19.06 9.97
C GLY A 79 -0.46 18.33 8.85
N LEU A 80 -0.04 17.11 8.47
CA LEU A 80 -0.84 16.25 7.59
C LEU A 80 -1.92 15.51 8.38
N ASN A 81 -2.95 15.00 7.69
CA ASN A 81 -3.99 14.17 8.29
C ASN A 81 -3.44 12.75 8.57
N THR A 82 -2.84 12.60 9.74
CA THR A 82 -2.06 11.42 10.12
C THR A 82 -2.97 10.37 10.72
N GLY A 83 -2.85 9.11 10.28
CA GLY A 83 -3.83 8.05 10.57
C GLY A 83 -4.58 7.56 9.33
N MET A 84 -4.35 8.19 8.17
CA MET A 84 -4.95 7.80 6.89
C MET A 84 -4.19 6.70 6.13
N ILE A 85 -3.15 6.11 6.72
CA ILE A 85 -2.40 5.02 6.07
C ILE A 85 -2.53 3.71 6.84
N ARG A 86 -2.50 2.61 6.10
CA ARG A 86 -2.52 1.23 6.60
C ARG A 86 -1.45 0.41 5.88
N THR A 87 -0.87 -0.58 6.55
CA THR A 87 0.09 -1.49 5.90
C THR A 87 -0.64 -2.57 5.11
N LEU A 88 -0.10 -2.92 3.93
CA LEU A 88 -0.50 -4.12 3.18
C LEU A 88 0.57 -5.20 3.33
N LEU A 89 1.80 -4.87 2.94
CA LEU A 89 2.97 -5.75 2.92
C LEU A 89 4.21 -4.96 3.34
N GLN A 90 5.20 -5.63 3.94
CA GLN A 90 6.45 -4.99 4.35
C GLN A 90 7.66 -5.92 4.26
N ASN A 91 8.85 -5.35 4.18
CA ASN A 91 10.09 -6.01 4.56
C ASN A 91 10.83 -5.12 5.57
N LYS A 92 12.12 -5.39 5.81
CA LYS A 92 12.92 -4.63 6.80
C LYS A 92 13.14 -3.16 6.40
N GLU A 93 13.18 -2.85 5.11
CA GLU A 93 13.50 -1.51 4.60
C GLU A 93 12.25 -0.73 4.15
N PHE A 94 11.28 -1.42 3.54
CA PHE A 94 10.15 -0.81 2.85
C PHE A 94 8.81 -1.39 3.28
N VAL A 95 7.78 -0.57 3.12
CA VAL A 95 6.40 -0.94 3.33
C VAL A 95 5.55 -0.46 2.17
N LEU A 96 4.67 -1.34 1.69
CA LEU A 96 3.57 -0.97 0.82
C LEU A 96 2.40 -0.54 1.71
N VAL A 97 2.10 0.75 1.68
CA VAL A 97 0.97 1.34 2.42
C VAL A 97 -0.20 1.62 1.49
N ALA A 98 -1.39 1.48 2.03
CA ALA A 98 -2.64 1.90 1.42
C ALA A 98 -3.25 3.07 2.19
N SER A 99 -4.07 3.88 1.52
CA SER A 99 -5.01 4.76 2.20
C SER A 99 -5.95 3.92 3.08
N ALA A 100 -6.37 4.45 4.23
CA ALA A 100 -7.40 3.85 5.06
C ALA A 100 -8.76 3.77 4.34
N GLU A 101 -8.94 4.57 3.28
CA GLU A 101 -10.12 4.57 2.40
C GLU A 101 -9.98 3.63 1.20
N PHE A 102 -8.85 2.91 1.08
CA PHE A 102 -8.67 1.96 0.00
C PHE A 102 -9.67 0.80 0.16
N PRO A 103 -10.42 0.41 -0.89
CA PRO A 103 -11.46 -0.61 -0.74
C PRO A 103 -10.91 -1.93 -0.21
N ILE A 104 -11.67 -2.55 0.71
CA ILE A 104 -11.27 -3.80 1.38
C ILE A 104 -10.96 -4.91 0.39
N GLU A 105 -11.81 -5.08 -0.61
CA GLU A 105 -11.68 -6.05 -1.70
C GLU A 105 -10.42 -5.83 -2.53
N HIS A 106 -10.07 -4.56 -2.83
CA HIS A 106 -8.87 -4.24 -3.59
C HIS A 106 -7.60 -4.47 -2.76
N ALA A 107 -7.63 -4.15 -1.47
CA ALA A 107 -6.52 -4.45 -0.56
C ALA A 107 -6.29 -5.96 -0.45
N TRP A 108 -7.35 -6.76 -0.37
CA TRP A 108 -7.26 -8.22 -0.39
C TRP A 108 -6.64 -8.72 -1.70
N LEU A 109 -7.12 -8.23 -2.86
CA LEU A 109 -6.61 -8.63 -4.17
C LEU A 109 -5.13 -8.28 -4.37
N VAL A 110 -4.73 -7.05 -4.02
CA VAL A 110 -3.32 -6.63 -4.13
C VAL A 110 -2.43 -7.49 -3.24
N THR A 111 -2.87 -7.75 -2.01
CA THR A 111 -2.11 -8.57 -1.04
C THR A 111 -1.97 -10.02 -1.55
N SER A 112 -3.08 -10.64 -1.97
CA SER A 112 -3.07 -12.02 -2.45
C SER A 112 -2.27 -12.19 -3.74
N ALA A 113 -2.36 -11.24 -4.67
CA ALA A 113 -1.60 -11.26 -5.92
C ALA A 113 -0.09 -11.22 -5.66
N LEU A 114 0.36 -10.32 -4.78
CA LEU A 114 1.78 -10.15 -4.48
C LEU A 114 2.36 -11.30 -3.63
N MET A 115 1.53 -11.94 -2.80
CA MET A 115 1.96 -13.10 -2.00
C MET A 115 1.97 -14.42 -2.79
N HIS A 116 1.18 -14.52 -3.85
CA HIS A 116 1.22 -15.67 -4.77
C HIS A 116 2.31 -15.55 -5.85
N ASP A 117 2.93 -14.38 -5.99
CA ASP A 117 4.12 -14.25 -6.83
C ASP A 117 5.28 -15.04 -6.22
N GLY A 118 5.83 -15.99 -6.97
CA GLY A 118 6.99 -16.78 -6.55
C GLY A 118 8.25 -15.93 -6.31
N ASN A 119 8.23 -14.65 -6.68
CA ASN A 119 9.28 -13.67 -6.42
C ASN A 119 8.87 -12.60 -5.41
N ALA A 120 8.00 -12.93 -4.45
CA ALA A 120 7.56 -11.99 -3.40
C ALA A 120 8.75 -11.26 -2.76
N VAL A 121 8.73 -9.92 -2.86
CA VAL A 121 9.77 -9.01 -2.35
C VAL A 121 9.39 -8.36 -1.01
N LEU A 122 8.15 -8.60 -0.57
CA LEU A 122 7.56 -8.14 0.67
C LEU A 122 6.80 -9.30 1.31
N ASP A 123 6.68 -9.25 2.64
CA ASP A 123 5.98 -10.24 3.46
C ASP A 123 4.76 -9.62 4.14
N ILE A 124 3.92 -10.47 4.72
CA ILE A 124 2.82 -10.03 5.58
C ILE A 124 3.41 -9.34 6.83
N PRO A 125 3.03 -8.08 7.11
CA PRO A 125 3.51 -7.35 8.27
C PRO A 125 2.98 -7.94 9.57
N ASP A 126 3.60 -7.55 10.69
CA ASP A 126 3.03 -7.81 12.01
C ASP A 126 1.61 -7.21 12.08
N ASN A 127 0.63 -8.07 12.37
CA ASN A 127 -0.79 -7.72 12.45
C ASN A 127 -1.27 -7.51 13.90
N SER A 128 -0.35 -7.53 14.87
CA SER A 128 -0.59 -7.28 16.28
C SER A 128 -1.18 -5.88 16.53
N ALA A 129 -1.83 -5.71 17.68
CA ALA A 129 -2.38 -4.42 18.09
C ALA A 129 -1.30 -3.36 18.33
N ASP A 130 -0.06 -3.79 18.62
CA ASP A 130 1.08 -2.93 18.92
C ASP A 130 1.90 -2.55 17.67
N ALA A 131 1.49 -3.02 16.48
CA ALA A 131 2.15 -2.69 15.23
C ALA A 131 2.24 -1.16 15.04
N PRO A 132 3.40 -0.61 14.62
CA PRO A 132 3.60 0.85 14.50
C PRO A 132 2.60 1.55 13.57
N ILE A 133 2.09 0.83 12.58
CA ILE A 133 1.06 1.25 11.64
C ILE A 133 0.06 0.10 11.52
N PRO A 134 -1.25 0.31 11.72
CA PRO A 134 -2.23 -0.75 11.63
C PRO A 134 -2.29 -1.36 10.22
N MET A 135 -2.45 -2.68 10.16
CA MET A 135 -2.69 -3.41 8.92
C MET A 135 -4.08 -3.12 8.36
N HIS A 136 -4.17 -2.98 7.03
CA HIS A 136 -5.42 -2.77 6.33
C HIS A 136 -6.35 -3.99 6.50
N SER A 137 -7.66 -3.76 6.64
CA SER A 137 -8.63 -4.83 6.88
C SER A 137 -8.60 -5.91 5.79
N GLY A 138 -8.53 -5.52 4.51
CA GLY A 138 -8.45 -6.48 3.40
C GLY A 138 -7.17 -7.31 3.38
N ALA A 139 -6.03 -6.70 3.71
CA ALA A 139 -4.77 -7.44 3.82
C ALA A 139 -4.78 -8.38 5.04
N ARG A 140 -5.37 -7.94 6.15
CA ARG A 140 -5.58 -8.75 7.36
C ARG A 140 -6.49 -9.94 7.08
N ALA A 141 -7.58 -9.74 6.33
CA ALA A 141 -8.47 -10.82 5.94
C ALA A 141 -7.74 -11.89 5.11
N TYR A 142 -6.90 -11.47 4.16
CA TYR A 142 -6.03 -12.41 3.44
C TYR A 142 -5.08 -13.16 4.38
N ALA A 143 -4.39 -12.45 5.28
CA ALA A 143 -3.47 -13.05 6.25
C ALA A 143 -4.17 -14.05 7.20
N ASN A 144 -5.46 -13.85 7.47
CA ASN A 144 -6.28 -14.75 8.27
C ASN A 144 -6.86 -15.93 7.48
N GLY A 145 -6.57 -16.03 6.17
CA GLY A 145 -7.09 -17.09 5.31
C GLY A 145 -8.54 -16.89 4.83
N GLU A 146 -9.09 -15.68 4.96
CA GLU A 146 -10.42 -15.39 4.42
C GLU A 146 -10.39 -15.37 2.88
N THR A 147 -11.44 -15.93 2.27
CA THR A 147 -11.60 -15.96 0.81
C THR A 147 -12.06 -14.60 0.29
N PHE A 148 -11.77 -14.33 -0.99
CA PHE A 148 -12.23 -13.10 -1.65
C PHE A 148 -13.76 -12.91 -1.56
N GLU A 149 -14.53 -13.98 -1.76
CA GLU A 149 -15.99 -13.95 -1.69
C GLU A 149 -16.51 -13.58 -0.28
N SER A 150 -15.82 -14.03 0.77
CA SER A 150 -16.14 -13.63 2.15
C SER A 150 -15.94 -12.13 2.35
N VAL A 151 -14.79 -11.62 1.89
CA VAL A 151 -14.44 -10.20 2.01
C VAL A 151 -15.40 -9.31 1.22
N LYS A 152 -15.77 -9.72 0.01
CA LYS A 152 -16.69 -8.98 -0.84
C LYS A 152 -18.06 -8.80 -0.18
N LYS A 153 -18.63 -9.87 0.38
CA LYS A 153 -19.91 -9.81 1.12
C LYS A 153 -19.86 -8.88 2.32
N ASN A 154 -18.73 -8.84 3.03
CA ASN A 154 -18.55 -7.98 4.20
C ASN A 154 -18.29 -6.50 3.84
N GLY A 155 -17.88 -6.20 2.61
CA GLY A 155 -17.65 -4.83 2.13
C GLY A 155 -18.90 -4.14 1.56
N GLU A 156 -19.97 -4.87 1.29
CA GLU A 156 -21.25 -4.36 0.77
C GLU A 156 -22.29 -4.05 1.88
N MET A 157 -21.99 -4.37 3.14
CA MET A 157 -22.81 -4.05 4.32
C MET A 157 -22.37 -2.76 5.00
#